data_AF-A0A6U6WMD7-F1
#
_entry.id   AF-A0A6U6WMD7-F1
#
_cell.length_a   1.000
_cell.length_b   1.000
_cell.length_c   1.000
_cell.angle_alpha   90.00
_cell.angle_beta   90.00
_cell.angle_gamma   90.00
#
_symmetry.space_group_name_H-M   'P 1'
#
loop_
_entity.id
_entity.type
_entity.pdbx_description
1 polymer ?
#
loop_
_entity_poly.entity_id
_entity_poly.type
_entity_poly.pdbx_seq_one_letter_code
_entity_poly.pdbx_strand_id
1 'polypeptide(L)'
;MQESSEPFKSSLAKVDVTFQNLDSSEISLTDVSHYFDSDPTKVVEGLRKDGKKPGAFIADTTTANAQVRSLSAQVRLDSRTKLLNPKFYEAALKGGYEGVREISKRMRYTFGWSTTAGAVDNFVYEDANETYIADEDIKKRMLDKNPDALRDMVETFLEANAKGYWDTSDENLERLRDVYQECEDRIEGVDFTS
;
A
#
# COMPACT_ATOMS: atom_id res chain seq x y z
N MET A 1 32.49 4.84 9.59
CA MET A 1 31.62 5.86 8.99
C MET A 1 31.24 6.81 10.11
N GLN A 2 31.63 8.09 10.05
CA GLN A 2 31.31 9.05 11.11
C GLN A 2 29.87 9.54 10.88
N GLU A 3 28.98 9.29 11.83
CA GLU A 3 27.59 9.74 11.77
C GLU A 3 27.54 11.27 11.80
N SER A 4 26.94 11.89 10.78
CA SER A 4 26.86 13.35 10.63
C SER A 4 25.41 13.79 10.43
N SER A 5 24.61 13.66 11.49
CA SER A 5 23.15 13.89 11.47
C SER A 5 22.77 15.35 11.20
N GLU A 6 23.51 16.31 11.77
CA GLU A 6 23.19 17.74 11.63
C GLU A 6 23.38 18.28 10.20
N PRO A 7 24.52 18.06 9.51
CA PRO A 7 24.67 18.46 8.12
C PRO A 7 23.65 17.79 7.19
N PHE A 8 23.30 16.53 7.46
CA PHE A 8 22.27 15.82 6.69
C PHE A 8 20.90 16.46 6.83
N LYS A 9 20.43 16.72 8.06
CA LYS A 9 19.16 17.41 8.33
C LYS A 9 19.13 18.82 7.73
N SER A 10 20.23 19.58 7.86
CA SER A 10 20.36 20.93 7.29
C SER A 10 20.29 20.93 5.75
N SER A 11 20.78 19.87 5.11
CA SER A 11 20.69 19.69 3.66
C SER A 11 19.27 19.30 3.23
N LEU A 12 18.64 18.35 3.92
CA LEU A 12 17.27 17.91 3.63
C LEU A 12 16.24 19.04 3.81
N ALA A 13 16.42 19.93 4.78
CA ALA A 13 15.54 21.08 5.01
C ALA A 13 15.50 22.09 3.84
N LYS A 14 16.36 21.94 2.82
CA LYS A 14 16.40 22.79 1.61
C LYS A 14 15.85 22.08 0.37
N VAL A 15 15.42 20.82 0.50
CA VAL A 15 14.93 20.02 -0.62
C VAL A 15 13.53 20.50 -1.02
N ASP A 16 13.37 20.89 -2.29
CA ASP A 16 12.07 21.21 -2.89
C ASP A 16 11.46 20.03 -3.64
N VAL A 17 12.28 19.05 -4.02
CA VAL A 17 11.87 17.87 -4.81
C VAL A 17 12.54 16.59 -4.31
N THR A 18 11.75 15.55 -4.09
CA THR A 18 12.23 14.16 -3.91
C THR A 18 12.07 13.40 -5.23
N PHE A 19 13.01 12.49 -5.50
CA PHE A 19 13.10 11.81 -6.78
C PHE A 19 13.70 10.42 -6.66
N GLN A 20 13.11 9.45 -7.34
CA GLN A 20 13.66 8.10 -7.52
C GLN A 20 13.47 7.63 -8.98
N ASN A 21 14.33 6.72 -9.44
CA ASN A 21 14.14 6.05 -10.73
C ASN A 21 13.43 4.72 -10.48
N LEU A 22 12.49 4.36 -11.36
CA LEU A 22 11.87 3.05 -11.38
C LEU A 22 12.83 2.06 -12.05
N ASP A 23 13.12 0.93 -11.38
CA ASP A 23 14.10 -0.02 -11.89
C ASP A 23 13.57 -0.82 -13.08
N SER A 24 12.31 -1.26 -13.02
CA SER A 24 11.68 -2.04 -14.08
C SER A 24 10.14 -1.93 -14.03
N SER A 25 9.47 -2.34 -15.11
CA SER A 25 8.00 -2.45 -15.10
C SER A 25 7.51 -3.63 -14.23
N GLU A 26 8.34 -4.66 -14.09
CA GLU A 26 8.05 -5.86 -13.29
C GLU A 26 8.17 -5.60 -11.79
N ILE A 27 9.18 -4.83 -11.38
CA ILE A 27 9.41 -4.39 -10.00
C ILE A 27 9.13 -2.89 -9.93
N SER A 28 7.88 -2.56 -9.61
CA SER A 28 7.42 -1.19 -9.41
C SER A 28 7.33 -0.84 -7.92
N LEU A 29 6.87 0.37 -7.64
CA LEU A 29 6.84 0.97 -6.30
C LEU A 29 6.08 0.16 -5.26
N THR A 30 5.08 -0.61 -5.70
CA THR A 30 4.25 -1.41 -4.81
C THR A 30 4.67 -2.87 -4.72
N ASP A 31 5.67 -3.34 -5.48
CA ASP A 31 6.11 -4.74 -5.46
C ASP A 31 7.17 -5.02 -4.38
N VAL A 32 7.86 -3.98 -3.91
CA VAL A 32 8.99 -4.04 -2.98
C VAL A 32 8.96 -2.86 -2.02
N SER A 33 9.53 -3.03 -0.82
CA SER A 33 9.48 -1.98 0.21
C SER A 33 10.54 -0.90 0.08
N HIS A 34 11.71 -1.24 -0.49
CA HIS A 34 12.90 -0.40 -0.39
C HIS A 34 12.72 1.02 -0.96
N TYR A 35 11.82 1.21 -1.93
CA TYR A 35 11.48 2.52 -2.47
C TYR A 35 10.84 3.43 -1.43
N PHE A 36 9.85 2.95 -0.67
CA PHE A 36 9.22 3.77 0.37
C PHE A 36 10.09 3.81 1.63
N ASP A 37 10.85 2.75 1.95
CA ASP A 37 11.79 2.74 3.08
C ASP A 37 12.84 3.86 2.95
N SER A 38 13.20 4.22 1.72
CA SER A 38 14.17 5.27 1.40
C SER A 38 13.52 6.60 0.99
N ASP A 39 12.19 6.71 0.99
CA ASP A 39 11.50 7.94 0.58
C ASP A 39 11.61 9.02 1.69
N PRO A 40 12.23 10.17 1.40
CA PRO A 40 12.41 11.21 2.40
C PRO A 40 11.28 12.25 2.37
N THR A 41 10.15 12.02 1.67
CA THR A 41 9.18 13.08 1.34
C THR A 41 8.60 13.74 2.59
N LYS A 42 8.01 12.97 3.52
CA LYS A 42 7.53 13.54 4.79
C LYS A 42 8.65 13.91 5.76
N VAL A 43 9.82 13.27 5.66
CA VAL A 43 11.00 13.65 6.46
C VAL A 43 11.43 15.08 6.10
N VAL A 44 11.51 15.38 4.80
CA VAL A 44 11.82 16.72 4.28
C VAL A 44 10.72 17.70 4.70
N GLU A 45 9.44 17.35 4.55
CA GLU A 45 8.32 18.17 5.02
C GLU A 45 8.46 18.57 6.50
N GLY A 46 8.75 17.61 7.38
CA GLY A 46 8.92 17.84 8.82
C GLY A 46 10.20 18.60 9.20
N LEU A 47 11.24 18.58 8.36
CA LEU A 47 12.49 19.32 8.59
C LEU A 47 12.42 20.78 8.09
N ARG A 48 11.52 21.08 7.16
CA ARG A 48 11.37 22.42 6.60
C ARG A 48 10.66 23.35 7.58
N LYS A 49 11.19 24.56 7.73
CA LYS A 49 10.59 25.59 8.61
C LYS A 49 9.21 26.05 8.16
N ASP A 50 8.93 25.96 6.86
CA ASP A 50 7.63 26.33 6.28
C ASP A 50 6.62 25.17 6.30
N GLY A 51 7.03 23.97 6.74
CA GLY A 51 6.20 22.76 6.74
C GLY A 51 5.72 22.34 5.34
N LYS A 52 6.33 22.86 4.27
CA LYS A 52 5.86 22.60 2.91
C LYS A 52 6.34 21.23 2.44
N LYS A 53 5.42 20.37 2.03
CA LYS A 53 5.74 19.10 1.37
C LYS A 53 6.53 19.33 0.07
N PRO A 54 7.67 18.64 -0.15
CA PRO A 54 8.39 18.72 -1.42
C PRO A 54 7.58 18.06 -2.54
N GLY A 55 7.80 18.47 -3.78
CA GLY A 55 7.28 17.73 -4.94
C GLY A 55 7.94 16.36 -5.02
N ALA A 56 7.18 15.27 -5.13
CA ALA A 56 7.72 13.92 -5.23
C ALA A 56 7.53 13.37 -6.64
N PHE A 57 8.60 12.89 -7.27
CA PHE A 57 8.58 12.42 -8.65
C PHE A 57 9.29 11.08 -8.84
N ILE A 58 8.85 10.33 -9.84
CA ILE A 58 9.43 9.06 -10.26
C ILE A 58 9.73 9.15 -11.74
N ALA A 59 10.96 8.83 -12.13
CA ALA A 59 11.30 8.61 -13.53
C ALA A 59 11.15 7.15 -13.89
N ASP A 60 10.41 6.90 -14.96
CA ASP A 60 10.20 5.60 -15.56
C ASP A 60 10.90 5.60 -16.92
N THR A 61 12.04 4.91 -16.97
CA THR A 61 12.84 4.71 -18.19
C THR A 61 12.76 3.26 -18.68
N THR A 62 11.71 2.53 -18.30
CA THR A 62 11.55 1.11 -18.62
C THR A 62 11.18 0.86 -20.08
N THR A 63 10.75 1.92 -20.78
CA THR A 63 10.50 1.93 -22.22
C THR A 63 11.33 3.00 -22.92
N ALA A 64 11.42 2.95 -24.25
CA ALA A 64 12.09 3.98 -25.04
C ALA A 64 11.47 5.39 -24.87
N ASN A 65 10.21 5.46 -24.42
CA ASN A 65 9.55 6.71 -24.10
C ASN A 65 9.69 6.99 -22.59
N ALA A 66 10.80 7.60 -22.18
CA ALA A 66 11.03 7.96 -20.79
C ALA A 66 9.95 8.93 -20.27
N GLN A 67 9.46 8.69 -19.06
CA GLN A 67 8.41 9.48 -18.43
C GLN A 67 8.85 9.93 -17.04
N VAL A 68 8.52 11.16 -16.66
CA VAL A 68 8.61 11.62 -15.27
C VAL A 68 7.21 11.90 -14.78
N ARG A 69 6.79 11.18 -13.76
CA ARG A 69 5.46 11.30 -13.15
C ARG A 69 5.60 11.82 -11.72
N SER A 70 4.56 12.44 -11.19
CA SER A 70 4.49 12.60 -9.74
C SER A 70 4.39 11.23 -9.07
N LEU A 71 4.88 11.11 -7.84
CA LEU A 71 4.80 9.88 -7.06
C LEU A 71 3.35 9.37 -6.97
N SER A 72 2.39 10.23 -6.65
CA SER A 72 0.97 9.85 -6.63
C SER A 72 0.45 9.36 -7.99
N ALA A 73 0.89 9.95 -9.09
CA ALA A 73 0.51 9.48 -10.43
C ALA A 73 1.07 8.08 -10.72
N GLN A 74 2.29 7.78 -10.26
CA GLN A 74 2.87 6.45 -10.37
C GLN A 74 2.17 5.43 -9.46
N VAL A 75 1.87 5.80 -8.21
CA VAL A 75 1.09 4.96 -7.29
C VAL A 75 -0.27 4.62 -7.90
N ARG A 76 -1.00 5.59 -8.47
CA ARG A 76 -2.27 5.33 -9.16
C ARG A 76 -2.12 4.36 -10.34
N LEU A 77 -1.04 4.47 -11.11
CA LEU A 77 -0.77 3.57 -12.23
C LEU A 77 -0.53 2.14 -11.72
N ASP A 78 0.28 1.99 -10.67
CA ASP A 78 0.53 0.73 -9.97
C ASP A 78 -0.76 0.12 -9.40
N SER A 79 -1.60 0.92 -8.74
CA SER A 79 -2.87 0.42 -8.21
C SER A 79 -3.74 -0.14 -9.32
N ARG A 80 -3.94 0.58 -10.42
CA ARG A 80 -4.82 0.16 -11.54
C ARG A 80 -4.28 -0.99 -12.37
N THR A 81 -2.98 -1.05 -12.59
CA THR A 81 -2.40 -2.11 -13.43
C THR A 81 -2.12 -3.39 -12.65
N LYS A 82 -2.18 -3.30 -11.31
CA LYS A 82 -1.72 -4.37 -10.46
C LYS A 82 -2.71 -4.66 -9.33
N LEU A 83 -2.69 -3.96 -8.18
CA LEU A 83 -3.56 -4.29 -7.01
C LEU A 83 -5.05 -4.33 -7.36
N LEU A 84 -5.54 -3.45 -8.22
CA LEU A 84 -6.96 -3.36 -8.60
C LEU A 84 -7.24 -3.97 -9.98
N ASN A 85 -6.26 -4.66 -10.58
CA ASN A 85 -6.41 -5.27 -11.89
C ASN A 85 -6.97 -6.69 -11.76
N PRO A 86 -8.18 -6.98 -12.31
CA PRO A 86 -8.76 -8.32 -12.26
C PRO A 86 -7.86 -9.41 -12.80
N LYS A 87 -7.09 -9.12 -13.85
CA LYS A 87 -6.15 -10.12 -14.39
C LYS A 87 -5.05 -10.49 -13.40
N PHE A 88 -4.60 -9.53 -12.59
CA PHE A 88 -3.59 -9.77 -11.57
C PHE A 88 -4.18 -10.57 -10.41
N TYR A 89 -5.23 -10.06 -9.76
CA TYR A 89 -5.71 -10.69 -8.54
C TYR A 89 -6.41 -12.03 -8.80
N GLU A 90 -7.04 -12.23 -9.96
CA GLU A 90 -7.57 -13.55 -10.33
C GLU A 90 -6.45 -14.58 -10.57
N ALA A 91 -5.34 -14.16 -11.19
CA ALA A 91 -4.17 -15.02 -11.36
C ALA A 91 -3.53 -15.34 -9.99
N ALA A 92 -3.43 -14.36 -9.10
CA ALA A 92 -2.95 -14.55 -7.75
C ALA A 92 -3.86 -15.52 -6.97
N LEU A 93 -5.18 -15.33 -6.97
CA LEU A 93 -6.12 -16.23 -6.30
C LEU A 93 -6.03 -17.69 -6.81
N LYS A 94 -5.73 -17.90 -8.10
CA LYS A 94 -5.45 -19.25 -8.65
C LYS A 94 -4.16 -19.86 -8.10
N GLY A 95 -3.20 -19.02 -7.72
CA GLY A 95 -1.95 -19.40 -7.05
C GLY A 95 -2.12 -19.87 -5.60
N GLY A 96 -3.34 -19.85 -5.05
CA GLY A 96 -3.60 -20.41 -3.72
C GLY A 96 -3.05 -19.53 -2.60
N TYR A 97 -2.43 -20.17 -1.60
CA TYR A 97 -1.92 -19.54 -0.38
C TYR A 97 -0.94 -18.39 -0.64
N GLU A 98 0.09 -18.61 -1.47
CA GLU A 98 1.10 -17.59 -1.79
C GLU A 98 0.51 -16.45 -2.65
N GLY A 99 -0.51 -16.74 -3.43
CA GLY A 99 -1.20 -15.72 -4.21
C GLY A 99 -1.92 -14.68 -3.34
N VAL A 100 -2.67 -15.15 -2.34
CA VAL A 100 -3.32 -14.25 -1.37
C VAL A 100 -2.28 -13.45 -0.58
N ARG A 101 -1.16 -14.08 -0.21
CA ARG A 101 -0.03 -13.42 0.44
C ARG A 101 0.53 -12.27 -0.41
N GLU A 102 0.69 -12.47 -1.71
CA GLU A 102 1.18 -11.41 -2.61
C GLU A 102 0.17 -10.25 -2.77
N ILE A 103 -1.14 -10.53 -2.76
CA ILE A 103 -2.16 -9.46 -2.77
C ILE A 103 -2.05 -8.64 -1.47
N SER A 104 -2.05 -9.30 -0.30
CA SER A 104 -1.95 -8.66 1.02
C SER A 104 -0.67 -7.85 1.17
N LYS A 105 0.46 -8.41 0.75
CA LYS A 105 1.76 -7.72 0.71
C LYS A 105 1.70 -6.44 -0.13
N ARG A 106 1.02 -6.45 -1.28
CA ARG A 106 0.87 -5.24 -2.10
C ARG A 106 -0.04 -4.18 -1.51
N MET A 107 -1.06 -4.60 -0.77
CA MET A 107 -1.83 -3.67 0.04
C MET A 107 -0.95 -3.01 1.11
N ARG A 108 -0.14 -3.79 1.84
CA ARG A 108 0.81 -3.28 2.84
C ARG A 108 1.84 -2.32 2.25
N TYR A 109 2.39 -2.63 1.08
CA TYR A 109 3.36 -1.74 0.43
C TYR A 109 2.72 -0.47 -0.12
N THR A 110 1.47 -0.55 -0.57
CA THR A 110 0.67 0.65 -0.90
C THR A 110 0.50 1.51 0.34
N PHE A 111 0.12 0.93 1.49
CA PHE A 111 0.05 1.65 2.76
C PHE A 111 1.39 2.30 3.18
N GLY A 112 2.53 1.65 2.91
CA GLY A 112 3.86 2.24 3.11
C GLY A 112 4.00 3.64 2.50
N TRP A 113 3.52 3.84 1.27
CA TRP A 113 3.55 5.13 0.59
C TRP A 113 2.66 6.22 1.21
N SER A 114 1.60 5.84 1.92
CA SER A 114 0.84 6.79 2.74
C SER A 114 1.65 7.26 3.94
N THR A 115 2.41 6.36 4.57
CA THR A 115 3.19 6.69 5.76
C THR A 115 4.38 7.60 5.44
N THR A 116 5.15 7.31 4.38
CA THR A 116 6.39 8.02 4.06
C THR A 116 6.20 9.25 3.18
N ALA A 117 5.19 9.21 2.30
CA ALA A 117 4.95 10.28 1.34
C ALA A 117 3.52 10.84 1.36
N GLY A 118 2.54 10.17 1.96
CA GLY A 118 1.13 10.58 1.83
C GLY A 118 0.72 10.66 0.36
N ALA A 119 1.10 9.65 -0.42
CA ALA A 119 1.01 9.67 -1.88
C ALA A 119 -0.11 8.79 -2.45
N VAL A 120 -0.80 8.02 -1.60
CA VAL A 120 -1.92 7.17 -1.99
C VAL A 120 -3.22 7.97 -1.90
N ASP A 121 -4.01 7.97 -2.96
CA ASP A 121 -5.32 8.61 -2.96
C ASP A 121 -6.36 7.72 -2.27
N ASN A 122 -7.38 8.33 -1.66
CA ASN A 122 -8.43 7.62 -0.91
C ASN A 122 -9.09 6.48 -1.69
N PHE A 123 -9.35 6.68 -2.99
CA PHE A 123 -10.02 5.69 -3.85
C PHE A 123 -9.22 4.37 -3.96
N VAL A 124 -7.89 4.40 -3.78
CA VAL A 124 -7.09 3.16 -3.86
C VAL A 124 -7.47 2.22 -2.72
N TYR A 125 -7.71 2.77 -1.53
CA TYR A 125 -8.20 2.00 -0.38
C TYR A 125 -9.66 1.60 -0.58
N GLU A 126 -10.50 2.53 -1.03
CA GLU A 126 -11.93 2.26 -1.23
C GLU A 126 -12.16 1.13 -2.25
N ASP A 127 -11.58 1.24 -3.44
CA ASP A 127 -11.70 0.22 -4.50
C ASP A 127 -11.11 -1.13 -4.04
N ALA A 128 -10.04 -1.11 -3.24
CA ALA A 128 -9.44 -2.34 -2.71
C ALA A 128 -10.35 -2.99 -1.64
N ASN A 129 -10.98 -2.19 -0.78
CA ASN A 129 -11.97 -2.68 0.19
C ASN A 129 -13.20 -3.27 -0.54
N GLU A 130 -13.71 -2.57 -1.56
CA GLU A 130 -14.80 -3.08 -2.40
C GLU A 130 -14.44 -4.42 -3.05
N THR A 131 -13.23 -4.53 -3.60
CA THR A 131 -12.77 -5.73 -4.32
C THR A 131 -12.49 -6.92 -3.40
N TYR A 132 -11.81 -6.71 -2.27
CA TYR A 132 -11.27 -7.82 -1.47
C TYR A 132 -12.09 -8.14 -0.23
N ILE A 133 -12.90 -7.20 0.25
CA ILE A 133 -13.65 -7.30 1.50
C ILE A 133 -15.15 -7.32 1.24
N ALA A 134 -15.67 -6.39 0.44
CA ALA A 134 -17.11 -6.29 0.17
C ALA A 134 -17.62 -7.32 -0.86
N ASP A 135 -16.77 -7.73 -1.82
CA ASP A 135 -17.08 -8.86 -2.70
C ASP A 135 -16.96 -10.19 -1.93
N GLU A 136 -18.11 -10.76 -1.59
CA GLU A 136 -18.20 -12.00 -0.83
C GLU A 136 -17.55 -13.21 -1.53
N ASP A 137 -17.51 -13.27 -2.87
CA ASP A 137 -16.83 -14.37 -3.58
C ASP A 137 -15.31 -14.25 -3.42
N ILE A 138 -14.77 -13.05 -3.66
CA ILE A 138 -13.32 -12.80 -3.52
C ILE A 138 -12.90 -12.98 -2.07
N LYS A 139 -13.62 -12.39 -1.11
CA LYS A 139 -13.36 -12.53 0.32
C LYS A 139 -13.31 -13.99 0.73
N LYS A 140 -14.35 -14.77 0.42
CA LYS A 140 -14.41 -16.20 0.74
C LYS A 140 -13.25 -16.97 0.13
N ARG A 141 -12.91 -16.70 -1.14
CA ARG A 141 -11.78 -17.33 -1.81
C ARG A 141 -10.45 -17.01 -1.16
N MET A 142 -10.26 -15.81 -0.61
CA MET A 142 -9.06 -15.43 0.14
C MET A 142 -9.02 -16.11 1.51
N LEU A 143 -10.13 -16.05 2.27
CA LEU A 143 -10.28 -16.68 3.58
C LEU A 143 -10.00 -18.19 3.52
N ASP A 144 -10.52 -18.89 2.52
CA ASP A 144 -10.32 -20.33 2.33
C ASP A 144 -8.86 -20.70 1.99
N LYS A 145 -8.12 -19.79 1.33
CA LYS A 145 -6.77 -20.05 0.84
C LYS A 145 -5.69 -19.64 1.83
N ASN A 146 -5.86 -18.51 2.49
CA ASN A 146 -4.88 -17.94 3.41
C ASN A 146 -5.56 -16.92 4.35
N PRO A 147 -6.16 -17.39 5.45
CA PRO A 147 -6.83 -16.51 6.40
C PRO A 147 -5.84 -15.55 7.10
N ASP A 148 -4.60 -15.96 7.36
CA ASP A 148 -3.57 -15.07 7.91
C ASP A 148 -3.28 -13.87 7.02
N ALA A 149 -3.11 -14.09 5.71
CA ALA A 149 -2.86 -12.98 4.78
C ALA A 149 -4.07 -12.05 4.61
N LEU A 150 -5.30 -12.58 4.68
CA LEU A 150 -6.51 -11.77 4.68
C LEU A 150 -6.61 -10.94 5.97
N ARG A 151 -6.34 -11.52 7.13
CA ARG A 151 -6.24 -10.80 8.42
C ARG A 151 -5.25 -9.65 8.34
N ASP A 152 -4.03 -9.92 7.87
CA ASP A 152 -2.98 -8.90 7.68
C ASP A 152 -3.43 -7.74 6.76
N MET A 153 -4.23 -8.05 5.74
CA MET A 153 -4.81 -7.04 4.84
C MET A 153 -5.87 -6.19 5.57
N VAL A 154 -6.76 -6.83 6.33
CA VAL A 154 -7.79 -6.16 7.13
C VAL A 154 -7.16 -5.23 8.18
N GLU A 155 -6.12 -5.69 8.88
CA GLU A 155 -5.34 -4.86 9.81
C GLU A 155 -4.75 -3.64 9.10
N THR A 156 -4.22 -3.83 7.89
CA THR A 156 -3.68 -2.73 7.08
C THR A 156 -4.74 -1.68 6.74
N PHE A 157 -5.97 -2.11 6.41
CA PHE A 157 -7.10 -1.19 6.17
C PHE A 157 -7.48 -0.42 7.43
N LEU A 158 -7.66 -1.11 8.55
CA LEU A 158 -8.02 -0.50 9.83
C LEU A 158 -6.93 0.48 10.29
N GLU A 159 -5.66 0.16 10.09
CA GLU A 159 -4.54 1.05 10.38
C GLU A 159 -4.51 2.28 9.46
N ALA A 160 -4.80 2.10 8.16
CA ALA A 160 -4.91 3.21 7.21
C ALA A 160 -6.00 4.20 7.63
N ASN A 161 -7.16 3.71 8.08
CA ASN A 161 -8.22 4.56 8.60
C ASN A 161 -7.82 5.23 9.92
N ALA A 162 -7.31 4.47 10.89
CA ALA A 162 -6.91 4.99 12.21
C ALA A 162 -5.83 6.08 12.12
N LYS A 163 -4.97 6.03 11.09
CA LYS A 163 -3.93 7.04 10.83
C LYS A 163 -4.38 8.20 9.93
N GLY A 164 -5.65 8.20 9.49
CA GLY A 164 -6.22 9.24 8.65
C GLY A 164 -5.75 9.22 7.20
N TYR A 165 -5.26 8.07 6.72
CA TYR A 165 -4.88 7.89 5.31
C TYR A 165 -6.04 7.39 4.44
N TRP A 166 -7.07 6.81 5.06
CA TRP A 166 -8.27 6.35 4.39
C TRP A 166 -9.53 6.80 5.15
N ASP A 167 -10.36 7.55 4.46
CA ASP A 167 -11.70 7.98 4.89
C ASP A 167 -12.75 7.10 4.20
N THR A 168 -13.64 6.51 4.99
CA THR A 168 -14.64 5.53 4.54
C THR A 168 -15.83 5.49 5.49
N SER A 169 -16.88 4.75 5.15
CA SER A 169 -18.08 4.63 5.98
C SER A 169 -17.85 3.78 7.23
N ASP A 170 -18.60 4.07 8.30
CA ASP A 170 -18.62 3.22 9.50
C ASP A 170 -19.03 1.78 9.17
N GLU A 171 -19.92 1.59 8.19
CA GLU A 171 -20.31 0.26 7.69
C GLU A 171 -19.12 -0.52 7.12
N ASN A 172 -18.23 0.13 6.36
CA ASN A 172 -17.01 -0.52 5.87
C ASN A 172 -16.07 -0.89 7.02
N LEU A 173 -15.96 -0.04 8.05
CA LEU A 173 -15.15 -0.33 9.23
C LEU A 173 -15.72 -1.47 10.08
N GLU A 174 -17.04 -1.56 10.22
CA GLU A 174 -17.73 -2.68 10.86
C GLU A 174 -17.49 -3.97 10.07
N ARG A 175 -17.70 -3.96 8.75
CA ARG A 175 -17.41 -5.12 7.89
C ARG A 175 -15.96 -5.61 8.05
N LEU A 176 -14.99 -4.70 8.08
CA LEU A 176 -13.59 -5.07 8.30
C LEU A 176 -13.37 -5.76 9.66
N ARG A 177 -14.01 -5.29 10.74
CA ARG A 177 -13.92 -5.93 12.06
C ARG A 177 -14.56 -7.31 12.07
N ASP A 178 -15.67 -7.49 11.35
CA ASP A 178 -16.31 -8.80 11.20
C ASP A 178 -15.40 -9.77 10.43
N VAL A 179 -14.82 -9.33 9.30
CA VAL A 179 -13.87 -10.15 8.52
C VAL A 179 -12.61 -10.46 9.32
N TYR A 180 -12.14 -9.54 10.17
CA TYR A 180 -11.05 -9.82 11.10
C TYR A 180 -11.38 -11.00 12.03
N GLN A 181 -12.58 -10.99 12.63
CA GLN A 181 -13.03 -12.06 13.51
C GLN A 181 -13.21 -13.39 12.75
N GLU A 182 -13.78 -13.35 11.53
CA GLU A 182 -13.89 -14.55 10.68
C GLU A 182 -12.51 -15.17 10.39
N CYS A 183 -11.48 -14.34 10.16
CA CYS A 183 -10.11 -14.82 9.98
C CYS A 183 -9.55 -15.46 11.27
N GLU A 184 -9.73 -14.82 12.42
CA GLU A 184 -9.26 -15.35 13.72
C GLU A 184 -9.93 -16.70 14.03
N ASP A 185 -11.25 -16.80 13.90
CA ASP A 185 -11.99 -18.06 14.14
C ASP A 185 -11.46 -19.19 13.24
N ARG A 186 -11.14 -18.87 11.99
CA ARG A 186 -10.58 -19.81 11.01
C ARG A 186 -9.15 -20.24 11.36
N ILE A 187 -8.33 -19.34 11.89
CA ILE A 187 -6.94 -19.58 12.26
C ILE A 187 -6.85 -20.38 13.57
N GLU A 188 -7.68 -20.03 14.55
CA GLU A 188 -7.73 -20.70 15.85
C GLU A 188 -8.47 -22.06 15.80
N GLY A 189 -9.22 -22.33 14.72
CA GLY A 189 -9.93 -23.59 14.52
C GLY A 189 -11.18 -23.70 15.39
N VAL A 190 -11.80 -22.58 15.74
CA VAL A 190 -13.03 -22.53 16.54
C VAL A 190 -14.22 -22.76 15.62
N ASP A 191 -14.50 -24.03 15.32
CA ASP A 191 -15.80 -24.41 14.75
C ASP A 191 -16.86 -24.30 15.86
N PHE A 192 -17.60 -23.19 15.90
CA PHE A 192 -18.87 -23.14 16.64
C PHE A 192 -19.89 -24.05 15.94
N THR A 193 -19.74 -25.36 16.15
CA THR A 193 -20.78 -26.33 15.84
C THR A 193 -21.89 -26.18 16.87
N SER A 194 -22.96 -25.50 16.48
CA SER A 194 -24.27 -25.58 17.13
C SER A 194 -25.07 -26.76 16.59
#